data_AF-A0A382VZM4-F1
#
_entry.id   AF-A0A382VZM4-F1
#
_cell.length_a   1.000
_cell.length_b   1.000
_cell.length_c   1.000
_cell.angle_alpha   90.00
_cell.angle_beta   90.00
_cell.angle_gamma   90.00
#
_symmetry.space_group_name_H-M   'P 1'
#
loop_
_entity.id
_entity.type
_entity.pdbx_description
1 polymer ?
#
loop_
_entity_poly.entity_id
_entity_poly.type
_entity_poly.pdbx_seq_one_letter_code
_entity_poly.pdbx_strand_id
1 'polypeptide(L)'
;MIMYKSLDRIRKELDEFREKRNIVSEIVSNSITEEEDSVGREWWISHECFNNLENWDRDIVLDTYYPNVKLIPCSIGTTIYVECPFCKKMKNVTDFSNW
;
A
#
# COMPACT_ATOMS: atom_id res chain seq x y z
N MET A 1 6.20 -28.52 -6.36
CA MET A 1 6.10 -28.49 -4.89
C MET A 1 6.07 -27.03 -4.49
N ILE A 2 4.93 -26.54 -4.01
CA ILE A 2 4.74 -25.12 -3.72
C ILE A 2 5.31 -24.89 -2.33
N MET A 3 6.36 -24.05 -2.24
CA MET A 3 6.98 -23.71 -0.96
C MET A 3 6.17 -22.60 -0.30
N TYR A 4 5.35 -22.96 0.67
CA TYR A 4 4.69 -21.99 1.55
C TYR A 4 5.75 -21.27 2.40
N LYS A 5 5.70 -19.93 2.50
CA LYS A 5 6.49 -19.18 3.48
C LYS A 5 5.99 -19.54 4.88
N SER A 6 6.89 -19.69 5.86
CA SER A 6 6.45 -19.88 7.25
C SER A 6 5.77 -18.61 7.78
N LEU A 7 4.77 -18.76 8.65
CA LEU A 7 4.07 -17.63 9.26
C LEU A 7 5.02 -16.68 10.00
N ASP A 8 6.05 -17.21 10.66
CA ASP A 8 7.06 -16.38 11.34
C ASP A 8 7.90 -15.55 10.37
N ARG A 9 8.18 -16.09 9.17
CA ARG A 9 8.86 -15.34 8.11
C ARG A 9 7.97 -14.21 7.58
N ILE A 10 6.69 -14.48 7.34
CA ILE A 10 5.72 -13.47 6.87
C ILE A 10 5.59 -12.33 7.90
N ARG A 11 5.49 -12.67 9.19
CA ARG A 11 5.45 -11.67 10.27
C ARG A 11 6.66 -10.75 10.23
N LYS A 12 7.85 -11.33 10.14
CA LYS A 12 9.11 -10.57 10.06
C LYS A 12 9.16 -9.67 8.82
N GLU A 13 8.77 -10.19 7.65
CA GLU A 13 8.73 -9.41 6.41
C GLU A 13 7.72 -8.25 6.49
N LEU A 14 6.56 -8.44 7.14
CA LEU A 14 5.59 -7.36 7.38
C LEU A 14 6.11 -6.31 8.38
N ASP A 15 6.82 -6.73 9.43
CA ASP A 15 7.46 -5.81 10.38
C ASP A 15 8.54 -4.96 9.69
N GLU A 16 9.40 -5.60 8.87
CA GLU A 16 10.39 -4.89 8.07
C GLU A 16 9.74 -3.92 7.07
N PHE A 17 8.59 -4.30 6.49
CA PHE A 17 7.85 -3.44 5.58
C PHE A 17 7.26 -2.20 6.28
N ARG A 18 6.82 -2.33 7.55
CA ARG A 18 6.30 -1.19 8.34
C ARG A 18 7.35 -0.10 8.55
N GLU A 19 8.62 -0.47 8.60
CA GLU A 19 9.72 0.49 8.77
C GLU A 19 10.03 1.30 7.50
N LYS A 20 9.47 0.92 6.34
CA LYS A 20 9.63 1.71 5.11
C LYS A 20 8.95 3.06 5.25
N ARG A 21 9.72 4.13 5.00
CA ARG A 21 9.20 5.50 5.01
C ARG A 21 8.33 5.79 3.79
N ASN A 22 8.73 5.27 2.63
CA ASN A 22 8.14 5.56 1.34
C ASN A 22 7.41 4.31 0.82
N ILE A 23 6.10 4.40 0.59
CA ILE A 23 5.31 3.26 0.07
C ILE A 23 4.66 3.62 -1.25
N VAL A 24 3.99 4.77 -1.32
CA VAL A 24 3.18 5.15 -2.48
C VAL A 24 4.07 5.68 -3.60
N SER A 25 5.05 6.50 -3.26
CA SER A 25 6.08 7.06 -4.14
C SER A 25 6.99 6.01 -4.77
N GLU A 26 7.19 4.86 -4.12
CA GLU A 26 7.88 3.71 -4.75
C GLU A 26 7.04 3.06 -5.85
N ILE A 27 5.71 3.21 -5.81
CA ILE A 27 4.78 2.73 -6.83
C ILE A 27 4.59 3.79 -7.93
N VAL A 28 4.53 5.07 -7.56
CA VAL A 28 4.34 6.21 -8.47
C VAL A 28 5.49 7.20 -8.32
N SER A 29 6.54 7.04 -9.14
CA SER A 29 7.85 7.64 -8.91
C SER A 29 7.94 9.17 -8.88
N ASN A 30 6.92 9.94 -9.30
CA ASN A 30 7.04 11.41 -9.45
C ASN A 30 5.74 12.22 -9.28
N SER A 31 4.66 11.63 -8.74
CA SER A 31 3.34 12.31 -8.72
C SER A 31 2.80 12.59 -7.33
N ILE A 32 3.57 12.31 -6.27
CA ILE A 32 3.09 12.38 -4.89
C ILE A 32 4.10 13.14 -4.00
N THR A 33 3.58 13.96 -3.11
CA THR A 33 4.33 14.68 -2.08
C THR A 33 4.66 13.79 -0.88
N GLU A 34 5.59 14.21 -0.02
CA GLU A 34 5.91 13.48 1.22
C GLU A 34 4.70 13.31 2.14
N GLU A 35 3.81 14.30 2.20
CA GLU A 35 2.61 14.25 3.05
C GLU A 35 1.59 13.23 2.53
N GLU A 36 1.31 13.26 1.24
CA GLU A 36 0.39 12.31 0.59
C GLU A 36 0.92 10.86 0.70
N ASP A 37 2.25 10.67 0.60
CA ASP A 37 2.88 9.36 0.82
C ASP A 37 2.73 8.91 2.28
N SER A 38 2.98 9.80 3.24
CA SER A 38 2.83 9.52 4.67
C SER A 38 1.41 9.08 5.01
N VAL A 39 0.40 9.82 4.55
CA VAL A 39 -1.03 9.48 4.75
C VAL A 39 -1.36 8.13 4.13
N GLY A 40 -0.87 7.87 2.91
CA GLY A 40 -1.07 6.60 2.22
C GLY A 40 -0.41 5.42 2.92
N ARG A 41 0.81 5.62 3.41
CA ARG A 41 1.57 4.65 4.21
C ARG A 41 0.82 4.33 5.50
N GLU A 42 0.47 5.33 6.29
CA GLU A 42 -0.20 5.16 7.58
C GLU A 42 -1.51 4.41 7.41
N TRP A 43 -2.30 4.79 6.40
CA TRP A 43 -3.53 4.09 6.08
C TRP A 43 -3.28 2.63 5.70
N TRP A 44 -2.26 2.35 4.88
CA TRP A 44 -1.99 0.99 4.43
C TRP A 44 -1.50 0.07 5.54
N ILE A 45 -0.51 0.48 6.33
CA ILE A 45 0.07 -0.37 7.40
C ILE A 45 -0.92 -0.60 8.56
N SER A 46 -1.86 0.32 8.76
CA SER A 46 -2.95 0.18 9.75
C SER A 46 -4.15 -0.61 9.21
N HIS A 47 -4.20 -0.91 7.90
CA HIS A 47 -5.33 -1.56 7.28
C HIS A 47 -5.52 -3.00 7.81
N GLU A 48 -6.77 -3.40 8.10
CA GLU A 48 -7.10 -4.72 8.64
C GLU A 48 -6.54 -5.87 7.79
N CYS A 49 -6.63 -5.74 6.46
CA CYS A 49 -6.12 -6.74 5.52
C CYS A 49 -4.58 -6.83 5.49
N PHE A 50 -3.86 -5.74 5.76
CA PHE A 50 -2.40 -5.76 5.88
C PHE A 50 -1.98 -6.55 7.12
N ASN A 51 -2.74 -6.40 8.21
CA ASN A 51 -2.45 -7.05 9.48
C ASN A 51 -2.95 -8.51 9.59
N ASN A 52 -3.72 -8.99 8.61
CA ASN A 52 -4.18 -10.37 8.56
C ASN A 52 -3.14 -11.26 7.85
N LEU A 53 -2.45 -12.10 8.63
CA LEU A 53 -1.42 -13.02 8.12
C LEU A 53 -1.96 -14.01 7.08
N GLU A 54 -3.20 -14.44 7.16
CA GLU A 54 -3.81 -15.38 6.21
C GLU A 54 -3.97 -14.79 4.80
N ASN A 55 -3.96 -13.46 4.68
CA ASN A 55 -3.94 -12.79 3.37
C ASN A 55 -2.58 -12.95 2.68
N TRP A 56 -1.52 -13.08 3.47
CA TRP A 56 -0.13 -13.17 3.03
C TRP A 56 0.41 -14.60 3.02
N ASP A 57 -0.29 -15.52 3.69
CA ASP A 57 -0.01 -16.96 3.74
C ASP A 57 -0.43 -17.70 2.46
N ARG A 58 -0.38 -17.03 1.30
CA ARG A 58 -0.91 -17.58 0.06
C ARG A 58 0.11 -17.71 -1.05
N ASP A 59 -0.14 -18.68 -1.91
CA ASP A 59 0.41 -18.95 -3.24
C ASP A 59 0.09 -17.86 -4.28
N ILE A 60 -0.26 -16.65 -3.82
CA ILE A 60 -0.68 -15.55 -4.69
C ILE A 60 0.58 -14.86 -5.21
N VAL A 61 0.59 -14.69 -6.54
CA VAL A 61 1.57 -13.97 -7.38
C VAL A 61 1.79 -12.50 -6.97
N LEU A 62 1.21 -12.04 -5.87
CA LEU A 62 1.30 -10.66 -5.43
C LEU A 62 2.67 -10.30 -4.86
N ASP A 63 3.52 -11.26 -4.44
CA ASP A 63 4.90 -11.23 -3.86
C ASP A 63 5.45 -9.88 -3.33
N THR A 64 4.56 -8.99 -2.92
CA THR A 64 4.79 -7.58 -2.67
C THR A 64 3.79 -7.19 -1.59
N TYR A 65 4.29 -6.56 -0.52
CA TYR A 65 3.48 -6.09 0.60
C TYR A 65 2.84 -4.72 0.34
N TYR A 66 2.81 -4.30 -0.93
CA TYR A 66 2.38 -2.98 -1.33
C TYR A 66 0.87 -2.92 -1.54
N PRO A 67 0.26 -1.74 -1.31
CA PRO A 67 -1.09 -1.50 -1.77
C PRO A 67 -1.11 -1.33 -3.30
N ASN A 68 -2.30 -1.33 -3.87
CA ASN A 68 -2.49 -0.79 -5.21
C ASN A 68 -2.53 0.74 -5.13
N VAL A 69 -2.06 1.43 -6.17
CA VAL A 69 -2.21 2.89 -6.31
C VAL A 69 -2.97 3.19 -7.59
N LYS A 70 -3.99 4.05 -7.48
CA LYS A 70 -4.81 4.52 -8.60
C LYS A 70 -4.66 6.03 -8.73
N LEU A 71 -4.33 6.46 -9.94
CA LEU A 71 -4.28 7.85 -10.33
C LEU A 71 -5.50 8.15 -11.19
N ILE A 72 -6.37 9.03 -10.73
CA ILE A 72 -7.61 9.39 -11.42
C ILE A 72 -7.53 10.87 -11.81
N PRO A 73 -7.40 11.20 -13.11
CA PRO A 73 -7.46 12.58 -13.57
C PRO A 73 -8.80 13.22 -13.24
N CYS A 74 -8.77 14.49 -12.83
CA CYS A 74 -9.95 15.30 -12.55
C CYS A 74 -9.78 16.72 -13.09
N SER A 75 -10.85 17.53 -13.05
CA SER A 75 -10.88 18.87 -13.66
C SER A 75 -9.83 19.85 -13.12
N ILE A 76 -9.31 19.59 -11.92
CA ILE A 76 -8.34 20.44 -11.24
C ILE A 76 -6.96 19.79 -11.10
N GLY A 77 -6.77 18.53 -11.53
CA GLY A 77 -5.52 17.81 -11.28
C GLY A 77 -5.61 16.30 -11.40
N THR A 78 -4.84 15.57 -10.59
CA THR A 78 -4.92 14.12 -10.48
C THR A 78 -5.18 13.73 -9.04
N THR A 79 -6.23 12.96 -8.80
CA THR A 79 -6.53 12.40 -7.48
C THR A 79 -5.81 11.06 -7.31
N ILE A 80 -5.08 10.93 -6.21
CA ILE A 80 -4.31 9.76 -5.82
C ILE A 80 -5.12 8.95 -4.82
N TYR A 81 -5.33 7.68 -5.13
CA TYR A 81 -5.97 6.71 -4.25
C TYR A 81 -5.03 5.57 -3.93
N VAL A 82 -4.92 5.25 -2.64
CA VAL A 82 -4.33 4.00 -2.17
C VAL A 82 -5.46 2.98 -2.00
N GLU A 83 -5.33 1.82 -2.63
CA GLU A 83 -6.34 0.76 -2.64
C GLU A 83 -5.80 -0.52 -2.00
N CYS A 84 -6.58 -1.13 -1.11
CA CYS A 84 -6.27 -2.44 -0.56
C CYS A 84 -6.42 -3.53 -1.65
N PRO A 85 -5.38 -4.32 -1.94
CA PRO A 85 -5.42 -5.35 -2.98
C PRO A 85 -6.40 -6.49 -2.66
N PHE A 86 -6.74 -6.68 -1.38
CA PHE A 86 -7.64 -7.75 -0.92
C PHE A 86 -9.11 -7.32 -0.92
N CYS A 87 -9.47 -6.26 -0.18
CA CYS A 87 -10.87 -5.86 0.00
C CYS A 87 -11.31 -4.69 -0.89
N LYS A 88 -10.40 -4.12 -1.69
CA LYS A 88 -10.67 -3.02 -2.63
C LYS A 88 -11.18 -1.72 -1.99
N LYS A 89 -11.10 -1.58 -0.67
CA LYS A 89 -11.29 -0.28 0.01
C LYS A 89 -10.22 0.69 -0.48
N MET A 90 -10.62 1.94 -0.68
CA MET A 90 -9.76 3.01 -1.20
C MET A 90 -9.69 4.16 -0.22
N LYS A 91 -8.51 4.77 -0.11
CA LYS A 91 -8.26 6.02 0.60
C LYS A 91 -7.78 7.06 -0.40
N ASN A 92 -8.50 8.18 -0.49
CA ASN A 92 -7.97 9.37 -1.15
C ASN A 92 -6.84 9.93 -0.28
N VAL A 93 -5.66 10.07 -0.87
CA VAL A 93 -4.47 10.62 -0.20
C VAL A 93 -4.03 11.95 -0.79
N THR A 94 -4.74 12.44 -1.82
CA THR A 94 -4.40 13.69 -2.51
C THR A 94 -4.44 14.88 -1.56
N ASP A 95 -3.39 15.68 -1.58
CA ASP A 95 -3.34 16.96 -0.89
C ASP A 95 -3.83 18.07 -1.82
N PHE A 96 -5.04 18.55 -1.56
CA PHE A 96 -5.66 19.64 -2.31
C PHE A 96 -5.17 21.03 -1.87
N SER A 97 -4.34 21.14 -0.82
CA SER A 97 -3.86 22.44 -0.34
C SER A 97 -2.81 23.08 -1.27
N ASN A 98 -2.21 22.28 -2.15
CA ASN A 98 -1.19 22.69 -3.11
C ASN A 98 -1.73 23.04 -4.53
N TRP A 99 -3.06 23.14 -4.71
CA TRP A 99 -3.71 23.32 -6.03
C TRP A 99 -4.54 24.60 -6.13
#